data_AF-A0A2V8BN26-F1
#
_entry.id   AF-A0A2V8BN26-F1
#
_cell.length_a   1.000
_cell.length_b   1.000
_cell.length_c   1.000
_cell.angle_alpha   90.00
_cell.angle_beta   90.00
_cell.angle_gamma   90.00
#
_symmetry.space_group_name_H-M   'P 1'
#
loop_
_entity.id
_entity.type
_entity.pdbx_description
1 polymer ?
#
loop_
_entity_poly.entity_id
_entity_poly.type
_entity_poly.pdbx_seq_one_letter_code
_entity_poly.pdbx_strand_id
1 'polypeptide(L)'
;MIACAIVAALCAAAPRAHAAERLCDPSFENCRNQVLSLIDSELMGIDVAFWFMEDSRYATHIINRWKAGVPVRLIIDPRANPSYPLNASMLSMFQQAGIPMVKKTSGGIMHWKTMVFAGQSTVEFGSANYSDNAFVPVAPYTNYVSETVYYTDDAALVNSFKTKFDNLWTDTTNYSAYANVTSRVRVYPTFTISADLNFPPGPSYAGRLIALEKAETQKIDVNMYRITQQAHSDAIIAAFRRGVPIRYLGETREYRDTGRIWVSWNMDRMFAAGVPMKVRVHDGENHEKVVLLYGQGLTVFGSSNWTSASDNSQQEHNYFTTKTSIFQWFEDQFDRMWNNTNPNGAIESTPFVPGPPDTPSYRSIVNGATGVSTTGQRLVWYGGPWAHVYDIYFGTDSSASTLVAANQPLGPSDTTSKTQSYTLPSLQAGTTYYWKIVSKTAAMVSRTGPVWSFTTGGSSSGGQLPVPWLDRDIGSVGVAGSAQFSNGTFTVRASGADIWGAADAFHCAYQPWSGDGSIVARVADVANTSAWAKAGVMFRASLDAGSAHAFMLVSAANGVSFQRRAASGGASVSTSVAGVTPPRWV
;
A
#
# COMPACT_ATOMS: atom_id res chain seq x y z
N MET A 1 41.51 37.84 -71.87
CA MET A 1 41.13 36.44 -71.66
C MET A 1 40.96 36.22 -70.17
N ILE A 2 39.73 35.93 -69.76
CA ILE A 2 39.29 35.81 -68.37
C ILE A 2 39.68 34.43 -67.85
N ALA A 3 40.37 34.39 -66.71
CA ALA A 3 40.68 33.16 -65.99
C ALA A 3 39.46 32.72 -65.18
N CYS A 4 38.96 31.51 -65.45
CA CYS A 4 37.86 30.89 -64.72
C CYS A 4 38.45 29.93 -63.69
N ALA A 5 38.48 30.34 -62.41
CA ALA A 5 38.81 29.47 -61.30
C ALA A 5 37.50 28.83 -60.78
N ILE A 6 37.37 27.52 -60.99
CA ILE A 6 36.28 26.71 -60.42
C ILE A 6 36.59 26.52 -58.93
N VAL A 7 35.84 27.21 -58.08
CA VAL A 7 35.82 26.94 -56.63
C VAL A 7 34.87 25.77 -56.40
N ALA A 8 35.42 24.59 -56.14
CA ALA A 8 34.66 23.47 -55.62
C ALA A 8 34.27 23.77 -54.17
N ALA A 9 33.00 24.10 -53.96
CA ALA A 9 32.42 24.22 -52.63
C ALA A 9 32.34 22.81 -52.00
N LEU A 10 33.33 22.47 -51.17
CA LEU A 10 33.22 21.39 -50.19
C LEU A 10 32.12 21.78 -49.21
N CYS A 11 30.91 21.23 -49.41
CA CYS A 11 29.89 21.18 -48.37
C CYS A 11 30.43 20.32 -47.23
N ALA A 12 31.10 20.95 -46.27
CA ALA A 12 31.30 20.36 -44.96
C ALA A 12 29.90 20.18 -44.35
N ALA A 13 29.43 18.93 -44.32
CA ALA A 13 28.27 18.58 -43.51
C ALA A 13 28.59 19.04 -42.09
N ALA A 14 27.79 19.98 -41.57
CA ALA A 14 27.81 20.29 -40.16
C ALA A 14 27.70 18.96 -39.40
N PRO A 15 28.49 18.71 -38.35
CA PRO A 15 28.31 17.52 -37.54
C PRO A 15 26.84 17.51 -37.14
N ARG A 16 26.13 16.43 -37.48
CA ARG A 16 24.78 16.19 -36.95
C ARG A 16 24.95 16.32 -35.45
N ALA A 17 24.41 17.37 -34.86
CA ALA A 17 24.33 17.48 -33.42
C ALA A 17 23.57 16.23 -32.99
N HIS A 18 24.31 15.27 -32.40
CA HIS A 18 23.69 14.17 -31.68
C HIS A 18 22.62 14.80 -30.82
N ALA A 19 21.38 14.32 -30.92
CA ALA A 19 20.37 14.73 -29.95
C ALA A 19 20.84 14.13 -28.62
N ALA A 20 21.64 14.91 -27.88
CA ALA A 20 22.29 14.47 -26.66
C ALA A 20 21.21 13.95 -25.71
N GLU A 21 21.44 12.76 -25.15
CA GLU A 21 20.58 12.21 -24.11
C GLU A 21 20.32 13.29 -23.05
N ARG A 22 19.04 13.56 -22.80
CA ARG A 22 18.64 14.68 -21.94
C ARG A 22 17.43 14.31 -21.11
N LEU A 23 17.55 14.53 -19.80
CA LEU A 23 16.42 14.64 -18.89
C LEU A 23 16.05 16.11 -18.76
N CYS A 24 14.76 16.40 -18.89
CA CYS A 24 14.23 17.74 -18.70
C CYS A 24 13.40 17.82 -17.42
N ASP A 25 13.62 18.87 -16.63
CA ASP A 25 12.97 19.08 -15.33
C ASP A 25 11.83 20.13 -15.41
N PRO A 26 10.56 19.72 -15.50
CA PRO A 26 9.45 20.65 -15.58
C PRO A 26 9.18 21.39 -14.26
N SER A 27 9.95 21.14 -13.20
CA SER A 27 9.86 21.94 -11.97
C SER A 27 10.39 23.37 -12.14
N PHE A 28 11.26 23.62 -13.11
CA PHE A 28 11.80 24.97 -13.35
C PHE A 28 12.06 25.32 -14.81
N GLU A 29 12.14 24.36 -15.73
CA GLU A 29 12.38 24.62 -17.15
C GLU A 29 11.18 24.27 -18.04
N ASN A 30 11.23 24.77 -19.28
CA ASN A 30 10.20 24.50 -20.29
C ASN A 30 10.63 23.31 -21.16
N CYS A 31 10.14 22.13 -20.81
CA CYS A 31 10.38 20.88 -21.53
C CYS A 31 9.62 20.76 -22.84
N ARG A 32 8.54 21.53 -23.01
CA ARG A 32 7.73 21.51 -24.24
C ARG A 32 8.56 21.92 -25.46
N ASN A 33 9.39 22.95 -25.33
CA ASN A 33 10.14 23.52 -26.44
C ASN A 33 10.97 22.48 -27.20
N GLN A 34 11.57 21.53 -26.47
CA GLN A 34 12.38 20.48 -27.08
C GLN A 34 11.53 19.50 -27.91
N VAL A 35 10.38 19.07 -27.39
CA VAL A 35 9.44 18.21 -28.15
C VAL A 35 8.95 18.93 -29.40
N LEU A 36 8.55 20.21 -29.30
CA LEU A 36 8.07 20.97 -30.45
C LEU A 36 9.15 21.14 -31.51
N SER A 37 10.39 21.39 -31.11
CA SER A 37 11.53 21.48 -32.03
C SER A 37 11.80 20.14 -32.74
N LEU A 38 11.70 19.00 -32.03
CA LEU A 38 11.84 17.68 -32.64
C LEU A 38 10.71 17.39 -33.62
N ILE A 39 9.47 17.78 -33.30
CA ILE A 39 8.34 17.69 -34.24
C ILE A 39 8.66 18.50 -35.50
N ASP A 40 8.95 19.79 -35.36
CA ASP A 40 9.11 20.71 -36.50
C ASP A 40 10.25 20.32 -37.46
N SER A 41 11.30 19.71 -36.93
CA SER A 41 12.49 19.29 -37.67
C SER A 41 12.43 17.85 -38.22
N GLU A 42 11.39 17.08 -37.90
CA GLU A 42 11.27 15.70 -38.38
C GLU A 42 10.97 15.66 -39.89
N LEU A 43 11.64 14.75 -40.61
CA LEU A 43 11.58 14.65 -42.07
C LEU A 43 11.10 13.30 -42.59
N MET A 44 11.10 12.25 -41.76
CA MET A 44 10.81 10.88 -42.18
C MET A 44 9.54 10.30 -41.55
N GLY A 45 9.25 10.59 -40.29
CA GLY A 45 8.02 10.10 -39.66
C GLY A 45 7.94 10.34 -38.16
N ILE A 46 6.71 10.51 -37.66
CA ILE A 46 6.41 10.70 -36.23
C ILE A 46 5.41 9.65 -35.77
N ASP A 47 5.79 8.87 -34.76
CA ASP A 47 4.89 7.94 -34.09
C ASP A 47 4.61 8.41 -32.67
N VAL A 48 3.33 8.56 -32.32
CA VAL A 48 2.92 9.06 -31.00
C VAL A 48 2.00 8.08 -30.32
N ALA A 49 2.29 7.75 -29.06
CA ALA A 49 1.38 6.98 -28.22
C ALA A 49 1.12 7.72 -26.91
N PHE A 50 -0.16 7.87 -26.55
CA PHE A 50 -0.55 8.61 -25.35
C PHE A 50 -1.85 8.13 -24.70
N TRP A 51 -1.93 8.32 -23.37
CA TRP A 51 -3.18 8.24 -22.61
C TRP A 51 -4.11 9.42 -22.95
N PHE A 52 -3.62 10.65 -22.76
CA PHE A 52 -4.29 11.86 -23.21
C PHE A 52 -3.30 12.95 -23.68
N MET A 53 -3.82 13.89 -24.46
CA MET A 53 -3.18 15.13 -24.87
C MET A 53 -4.19 16.27 -24.73
N GLU A 54 -3.87 17.32 -23.97
CA GLU A 54 -4.75 18.48 -23.78
C GLU A 54 -4.12 19.79 -24.28
N ASP A 55 -2.82 19.79 -24.57
CA ASP A 55 -2.12 20.95 -25.09
C ASP A 55 -2.13 20.98 -26.62
N SER A 56 -2.87 21.96 -27.16
CA SER A 56 -3.08 22.14 -28.59
C SER A 56 -1.83 22.49 -29.39
N ARG A 57 -0.73 22.90 -28.72
CA ARG A 57 0.54 23.15 -29.42
C ARG A 57 1.11 21.85 -29.98
N TYR A 58 1.10 20.75 -29.21
CA TYR A 58 1.55 19.45 -29.73
C TYR A 58 0.74 19.04 -30.97
N ALA A 59 -0.59 19.10 -30.86
CA ALA A 59 -1.48 18.76 -31.98
C ALA A 59 -1.22 19.66 -33.21
N THR A 60 -1.07 20.96 -33.01
CA THR A 60 -0.79 21.93 -34.08
C THR A 60 0.52 21.62 -34.80
N HIS A 61 1.61 21.41 -34.07
CA HIS A 61 2.91 21.11 -34.66
C HIS A 61 2.91 19.76 -35.39
N ILE A 62 2.30 18.72 -34.82
CA ILE A 62 2.15 17.41 -35.47
C ILE A 62 1.34 17.53 -36.77
N ILE A 63 0.23 18.28 -36.76
CA ILE A 63 -0.61 18.51 -37.94
C ILE A 63 0.16 19.29 -39.01
N ASN A 64 0.94 20.30 -38.62
CA ASN A 64 1.77 21.05 -39.56
C ASN A 64 2.78 20.13 -40.24
N ARG A 65 3.39 19.20 -39.49
CA ARG A 65 4.31 18.24 -40.09
C ARG A 65 3.66 17.24 -41.02
N TRP A 66 2.49 16.73 -40.64
CA TRP A 66 1.65 15.90 -41.50
C TRP A 66 1.30 16.60 -42.81
N LYS A 67 0.85 17.86 -42.75
CA LYS A 67 0.55 18.69 -43.94
C LYS A 67 1.77 18.93 -44.83
N ALA A 68 2.95 18.94 -44.24
CA ALA A 68 4.22 19.05 -44.96
C ALA A 68 4.78 17.69 -45.44
N GLY A 69 3.95 16.64 -45.44
CA GLY A 69 4.24 15.35 -46.07
C GLY A 69 4.96 14.32 -45.19
N VAL A 70 5.19 14.64 -43.90
CA VAL A 70 5.81 13.69 -42.95
C VAL A 70 4.73 12.72 -42.47
N PRO A 71 4.89 11.39 -42.64
CA PRO A 71 3.96 10.42 -42.12
C PRO A 71 3.81 10.51 -40.60
N VAL A 72 2.57 10.48 -40.11
CA VAL A 72 2.26 10.47 -38.67
C VAL A 72 1.35 9.30 -38.35
N ARG A 73 1.60 8.59 -37.24
CA ARG A 73 0.71 7.54 -36.72
C ARG A 73 0.45 7.75 -35.23
N LEU A 74 -0.81 7.65 -34.81
CA LEU A 74 -1.19 7.82 -33.40
C LEU A 74 -1.81 6.57 -32.81
N ILE A 75 -1.32 6.15 -31.64
CA ILE A 75 -1.95 5.15 -30.78
C ILE A 75 -2.54 5.87 -29.56
N ILE A 76 -3.86 5.82 -29.43
CA ILE A 76 -4.59 6.67 -28.49
C ILE A 76 -5.51 5.85 -27.59
N ASP A 77 -6.09 6.52 -26.59
CA ASP A 77 -7.14 5.95 -25.77
C ASP A 77 -8.25 6.97 -25.44
N PRO A 78 -9.34 7.01 -26.24
CA PRO A 78 -10.45 7.94 -26.02
C PRO A 78 -11.18 7.76 -24.69
N ARG A 79 -10.93 6.68 -23.95
CA ARG A 79 -11.49 6.48 -22.60
C ARG A 79 -10.96 7.51 -21.60
N ALA A 80 -9.92 8.26 -21.94
CA ALA A 80 -9.45 9.39 -21.15
C ALA A 80 -10.39 10.61 -21.19
N ASN A 81 -11.19 10.78 -22.24
CA ASN A 81 -12.00 11.99 -22.50
C ASN A 81 -12.92 12.41 -21.34
N PRO A 82 -13.59 11.52 -20.60
CA PRO A 82 -14.44 11.92 -19.48
C PRO A 82 -13.67 12.61 -18.35
N SER A 83 -12.39 12.29 -18.18
CA SER A 83 -11.51 12.89 -17.16
C SER A 83 -10.67 14.04 -17.72
N TYR A 84 -10.35 14.01 -19.01
CA TYR A 84 -9.48 14.95 -19.71
C TYR A 84 -10.19 15.46 -20.98
N PRO A 85 -11.16 16.37 -20.84
CA PRO A 85 -12.08 16.70 -21.93
C PRO A 85 -11.41 17.37 -23.14
N LEU A 86 -10.27 18.07 -22.96
CA LEU A 86 -9.56 18.68 -24.08
C LEU A 86 -8.91 17.63 -25.00
N ASN A 87 -8.74 16.40 -24.51
CA ASN A 87 -8.29 15.28 -25.34
C ASN A 87 -9.23 15.02 -26.51
N ALA A 88 -10.54 15.09 -26.30
CA ALA A 88 -11.51 14.92 -27.38
C ALA A 88 -11.31 15.97 -28.49
N SER A 89 -10.98 17.21 -28.12
CA SER A 89 -10.67 18.28 -29.07
C SER A 89 -9.40 17.98 -29.85
N MET A 90 -8.33 17.51 -29.20
CA MET A 90 -7.07 17.15 -29.88
C MET A 90 -7.26 16.00 -30.86
N LEU A 91 -7.97 14.95 -30.44
CA LEU A 91 -8.32 13.83 -31.31
C LEU A 91 -9.16 14.29 -32.51
N SER A 92 -10.10 15.22 -32.32
CA SER A 92 -10.88 15.78 -33.42
C SER A 92 -10.01 16.55 -34.42
N MET A 93 -9.04 17.34 -33.94
CA MET A 93 -8.08 18.05 -34.80
C MET A 93 -7.27 17.09 -35.66
N PHE A 94 -6.75 16.00 -35.08
CA PHE A 94 -6.03 14.97 -35.84
C PHE A 94 -6.92 14.26 -36.86
N GLN A 95 -8.16 13.92 -36.47
CA GLN A 95 -9.12 13.29 -37.36
C GLN A 95 -9.42 14.19 -38.57
N GLN A 96 -9.71 15.47 -38.35
CA GLN A 96 -9.99 16.45 -39.40
C GLN A 96 -8.78 16.68 -40.32
N ALA A 97 -7.57 16.61 -39.78
CA ALA A 97 -6.33 16.71 -40.57
C ALA A 97 -6.04 15.46 -41.43
N GLY A 98 -6.80 14.38 -41.27
CA GLY A 98 -6.58 13.13 -42.01
C GLY A 98 -5.50 12.22 -41.41
N ILE A 99 -5.05 12.46 -40.17
CA ILE A 99 -3.99 11.66 -39.53
C ILE A 99 -4.57 10.30 -39.09
N PRO A 100 -3.89 9.17 -39.40
CA PRO A 100 -4.34 7.84 -39.02
C PRO A 100 -4.14 7.57 -37.53
N MET A 101 -5.19 7.06 -36.88
CA MET A 101 -5.21 6.78 -35.44
C MET A 101 -5.81 5.41 -35.15
N VAL A 102 -5.17 4.64 -34.27
CA VAL A 102 -5.74 3.42 -33.68
C VAL A 102 -6.01 3.66 -32.20
N LYS A 103 -7.09 3.07 -31.68
CA LYS A 103 -7.46 3.15 -30.25
C LYS A 103 -7.25 1.81 -29.56
N LYS A 104 -6.84 1.86 -28.29
CA LYS A 104 -6.89 0.68 -27.41
C LYS A 104 -8.35 0.30 -27.13
N THR A 105 -8.64 -1.00 -27.20
CA THR A 105 -9.97 -1.56 -26.90
C THR A 105 -9.95 -2.59 -25.77
N SER A 106 -8.80 -3.24 -25.56
CA SER A 106 -8.55 -4.16 -24.46
C SER A 106 -8.59 -3.47 -23.09
N GLY A 107 -8.63 -4.28 -22.02
CA GLY A 107 -8.54 -3.79 -20.63
C GLY A 107 -7.25 -3.01 -20.35
N GLY A 108 -7.22 -2.27 -19.23
CA GLY A 108 -6.18 -1.29 -18.94
C GLY A 108 -6.18 -0.11 -19.92
N ILE A 109 -5.28 0.84 -19.74
CA ILE A 109 -5.19 2.07 -20.55
C ILE A 109 -3.93 2.07 -21.42
N MET A 110 -3.92 2.84 -22.51
CA MET A 110 -2.68 3.19 -23.22
C MET A 110 -1.92 4.19 -22.34
N HIS A 111 -0.97 3.74 -21.53
CA HIS A 111 -0.32 4.59 -20.54
C HIS A 111 1.07 5.08 -20.98
N TRP A 112 1.40 4.90 -22.26
CA TRP A 112 2.59 5.53 -22.86
C TRP A 112 2.42 7.04 -22.93
N LYS A 113 3.55 7.74 -22.95
CA LYS A 113 3.68 9.14 -23.34
C LYS A 113 4.99 9.21 -24.10
N THR A 114 4.88 8.97 -25.40
CA THR A 114 6.06 8.69 -26.21
C THR A 114 5.89 9.29 -27.60
N MET A 115 6.93 9.97 -28.07
CA MET A 115 7.12 10.33 -29.48
C MET A 115 8.40 9.72 -30.04
N VAL A 116 8.27 8.96 -31.13
CA VAL A 116 9.42 8.48 -31.91
C VAL A 116 9.59 9.34 -33.15
N PHE A 117 10.79 9.91 -33.32
CA PHE A 117 11.17 10.76 -34.44
C PHE A 117 12.09 9.97 -35.38
N ALA A 118 11.52 9.43 -36.46
CA ALA A 118 12.14 8.38 -37.24
C ALA A 118 13.45 8.81 -37.92
N GLY A 119 13.46 9.99 -38.53
CA GLY A 119 14.60 10.53 -39.30
C GLY A 119 15.68 11.12 -38.41
N GLN A 120 15.29 11.63 -37.25
CA GLN A 120 16.22 12.09 -36.23
C GLN A 120 16.83 10.94 -35.42
N SER A 121 16.23 9.75 -35.47
CA SER A 121 16.61 8.60 -34.64
C SER A 121 16.56 8.91 -33.14
N THR A 122 15.52 9.62 -32.73
CA THR A 122 15.30 10.06 -31.34
C THR A 122 13.98 9.51 -30.83
N VAL A 123 13.91 9.18 -29.55
CA VAL A 123 12.66 8.93 -28.84
C VAL A 123 12.56 9.83 -27.62
N GLU A 124 11.39 10.43 -27.45
CA GLU A 124 10.95 11.05 -26.20
C GLU A 124 10.06 10.06 -25.45
N PHE A 125 10.30 9.88 -24.15
CA PHE A 125 9.42 9.13 -23.27
C PHE A 125 9.57 9.53 -21.81
N GLY A 126 8.58 9.19 -20.98
CA GLY A 126 8.66 9.38 -19.54
C GLY A 126 7.31 9.22 -18.84
N SER A 127 7.04 10.07 -17.83
CA SER A 127 5.76 10.05 -17.12
C SER A 127 4.77 11.11 -17.61
N ALA A 128 5.27 12.15 -18.29
CA ALA A 128 4.53 13.36 -18.64
C ALA A 128 3.43 13.16 -19.68
N ASN A 129 2.18 13.39 -19.29
CA ASN A 129 1.08 13.52 -20.26
C ASN A 129 1.23 14.81 -21.07
N TYR A 130 0.74 14.83 -22.31
CA TYR A 130 0.85 16.00 -23.20
C TYR A 130 -0.17 17.10 -22.82
N SER A 131 -0.06 17.63 -21.61
CA SER A 131 -0.81 18.76 -21.07
C SER A 131 0.06 20.00 -20.90
N ASP A 132 -0.56 21.14 -20.58
CA ASP A 132 0.15 22.40 -20.44
C ASP A 132 1.13 22.41 -19.25
N ASN A 133 0.70 21.89 -18.10
CA ASN A 133 1.44 21.96 -16.84
C ASN A 133 2.41 20.79 -16.58
N ALA A 134 2.37 19.72 -17.39
CA ALA A 134 3.26 18.57 -17.24
C ALA A 134 4.66 18.80 -17.84
N PHE A 135 4.78 19.75 -18.76
CA PHE A 135 6.05 20.08 -19.44
C PHE A 135 6.59 21.46 -19.09
N VAL A 136 5.79 22.31 -18.44
CA VAL A 136 6.17 23.68 -18.10
C VAL A 136 5.58 24.02 -16.72
N PRO A 137 6.39 24.55 -15.78
CA PRO A 137 5.87 24.97 -14.49
C PRO A 137 4.97 26.19 -14.66
N VAL A 138 3.87 26.24 -13.90
CA VAL A 138 3.10 27.47 -13.72
C VAL A 138 3.93 28.48 -12.92
N ALA A 139 4.62 27.99 -11.88
CA ALA A 139 5.60 28.75 -11.12
C ALA A 139 6.74 27.80 -10.69
N PRO A 140 8.01 28.13 -10.98
CA PRO A 140 9.14 27.26 -10.66
C PRO A 140 9.18 26.84 -9.18
N TYR A 141 9.33 25.53 -8.95
CA TYR A 141 9.42 24.87 -7.64
C TYR A 141 8.18 24.98 -6.72
N THR A 142 7.18 25.79 -7.05
CA THR A 142 5.99 26.00 -6.21
C THR A 142 4.70 25.54 -6.87
N ASN A 143 4.60 25.59 -8.20
CA ASN A 143 3.43 25.13 -8.94
C ASN A 143 3.85 24.49 -10.26
N TYR A 144 4.08 23.18 -10.19
CA TYR A 144 4.52 22.34 -11.30
C TYR A 144 4.03 20.90 -11.06
N VAL A 145 3.99 20.11 -12.13
CA VAL A 145 3.81 18.66 -12.01
C VAL A 145 5.19 18.03 -12.08
N SER A 146 5.59 17.26 -11.07
CA SER A 146 6.83 16.47 -11.13
C SER A 146 6.63 15.40 -12.20
N GLU A 147 7.45 15.44 -13.24
CA GLU A 147 7.42 14.47 -14.32
C GLU A 147 8.84 14.15 -14.77
N THR A 148 9.01 12.95 -15.31
CA THR A 148 10.17 12.64 -16.13
C THR A 148 9.84 12.91 -17.59
N VAL A 149 10.69 13.72 -18.25
CA VAL A 149 10.70 13.90 -19.70
C VAL A 149 12.10 13.57 -20.20
N TYR A 150 12.26 12.44 -20.88
CA TYR A 150 13.55 11.93 -21.32
C TYR A 150 13.65 11.84 -22.83
N TYR A 151 14.76 12.31 -23.38
CA TYR A 151 15.11 12.23 -24.80
C TYR A 151 16.38 11.41 -24.97
N THR A 152 16.41 10.54 -25.97
CA THR A 152 17.60 9.75 -26.28
C THR A 152 17.68 9.42 -27.76
N ASP A 153 18.90 9.44 -28.29
CA ASP A 153 19.27 8.91 -29.61
C ASP A 153 19.97 7.53 -29.50
N ASP A 154 19.94 6.89 -28.32
CA ASP A 154 20.46 5.55 -28.11
C ASP A 154 19.72 4.57 -29.02
N ALA A 155 20.44 4.04 -29.99
CA ALA A 155 19.89 3.20 -31.04
C ALA A 155 19.15 1.97 -30.46
N ALA A 156 19.61 1.39 -29.35
CA ALA A 156 18.96 0.23 -28.75
C ALA A 156 17.58 0.60 -28.19
N LEU A 157 17.46 1.77 -27.55
CA LEU A 157 16.20 2.26 -26.99
C LEU A 157 15.24 2.68 -28.10
N VAL A 158 15.71 3.51 -29.04
CA VAL A 158 14.92 4.01 -30.18
C VAL A 158 14.36 2.83 -30.99
N ASN A 159 15.20 1.84 -31.31
CA ASN A 159 14.79 0.66 -32.07
C ASN A 159 13.81 -0.25 -31.31
N SER A 160 13.91 -0.29 -29.98
CA SER A 160 12.94 -1.00 -29.14
C SER A 160 11.57 -0.36 -29.21
N PHE A 161 11.50 0.96 -29.10
CA PHE A 161 10.24 1.71 -29.23
C PHE A 161 9.66 1.61 -30.64
N LYS A 162 10.48 1.71 -31.71
CA LYS A 162 10.05 1.45 -33.10
C LYS A 162 9.40 0.07 -33.23
N THR A 163 10.05 -0.97 -32.72
CA THR A 163 9.54 -2.35 -32.77
C THR A 163 8.23 -2.50 -32.00
N LYS A 164 8.15 -1.96 -30.78
CA LYS A 164 6.96 -2.04 -29.94
C LYS A 164 5.80 -1.21 -30.48
N PHE A 165 6.04 -0.01 -30.98
CA PHE A 165 5.02 0.80 -31.60
C PHE A 165 4.40 0.05 -32.78
N ASP A 166 5.21 -0.55 -33.67
CA ASP A 166 4.70 -1.34 -34.79
C ASP A 166 3.94 -2.59 -34.33
N ASN A 167 4.35 -3.24 -33.23
CA ASN A 167 3.58 -4.35 -32.66
C ASN A 167 2.17 -3.89 -32.25
N LEU A 168 2.07 -2.75 -31.55
CA LEU A 168 0.78 -2.21 -31.09
C LEU A 168 -0.06 -1.69 -32.27
N TRP A 169 0.57 -1.05 -33.25
CA TRP A 169 -0.08 -0.56 -34.47
C TRP A 169 -0.73 -1.69 -35.27
N THR A 170 -0.05 -2.84 -35.37
CA THR A 170 -0.52 -4.00 -36.15
C THR A 170 -1.43 -4.94 -35.37
N ASP A 171 -1.53 -4.80 -34.05
CA ASP A 171 -2.38 -5.64 -33.18
C ASP A 171 -3.88 -5.34 -33.35
N THR A 172 -4.58 -6.18 -34.11
CA THR A 172 -6.03 -6.06 -34.33
C THR A 172 -6.89 -6.67 -33.22
N THR A 173 -6.28 -7.34 -32.24
CA THR A 173 -6.98 -7.96 -31.12
C THR A 173 -7.21 -6.95 -30.00
N ASN A 174 -6.18 -6.18 -29.64
CA ASN A 174 -6.22 -5.26 -28.52
C ASN A 174 -6.44 -3.80 -28.92
N TYR A 175 -6.37 -3.50 -30.23
CA TYR A 175 -6.52 -2.18 -30.81
C TYR A 175 -7.39 -2.22 -32.06
N SER A 176 -8.20 -1.18 -32.26
CA SER A 176 -9.01 -1.02 -33.48
C SER A 176 -8.75 0.34 -34.14
N ALA A 177 -9.08 0.44 -35.44
CA ALA A 177 -9.03 1.71 -36.13
C ALA A 177 -9.94 2.73 -35.43
N TYR A 178 -9.45 3.97 -35.27
CA TYR A 178 -10.20 5.08 -34.73
C TYR A 178 -10.56 6.09 -35.81
N ALA A 179 -9.58 6.60 -36.55
CA ALA A 179 -9.79 7.54 -37.64
C ALA A 179 -8.73 7.39 -38.74
N ASN A 180 -9.12 7.59 -40.00
CA ASN A 180 -8.23 7.71 -41.16
C ASN A 180 -7.22 6.56 -41.39
N VAL A 181 -7.44 5.39 -40.78
CA VAL A 181 -6.55 4.24 -40.94
C VAL A 181 -6.86 3.52 -42.25
N THR A 182 -5.96 3.63 -43.22
CA THR A 182 -6.06 2.92 -44.51
C THR A 182 -5.29 1.60 -44.53
N SER A 183 -4.22 1.49 -43.73
CA SER A 183 -3.45 0.26 -43.55
C SER A 183 -2.86 0.17 -42.15
N ARG A 184 -2.69 -1.06 -41.66
CA ARG A 184 -2.05 -1.37 -40.38
C ARG A 184 -0.86 -2.28 -40.60
N VAL A 185 0.18 -1.75 -41.24
CA VAL A 185 1.42 -2.47 -41.54
C VAL A 185 2.59 -1.92 -40.71
N ARG A 186 3.58 -2.79 -40.48
CA ARG A 186 4.88 -2.43 -39.91
C ARG A 186 5.64 -1.54 -40.89
N VAL A 187 6.32 -0.50 -40.38
CA VAL A 187 7.12 0.42 -41.20
C VAL A 187 8.61 0.38 -40.86
N TYR A 188 8.97 -0.14 -39.68
CA TYR A 188 10.35 -0.34 -39.29
C TYR A 188 10.76 -1.81 -39.42
N PRO A 189 12.06 -2.11 -39.58
CA PRO A 189 12.57 -3.44 -39.28
C PRO A 189 12.18 -3.88 -37.87
N THR A 190 12.04 -5.18 -37.65
CA THR A 190 11.91 -5.72 -36.30
C THR A 190 13.29 -5.76 -35.66
N PHE A 191 13.47 -5.01 -34.58
CA PHE A 191 14.70 -4.98 -33.80
C PHE A 191 14.54 -5.77 -32.49
N THR A 192 15.66 -6.24 -31.94
CA THR A 192 15.69 -6.81 -30.59
C THR A 192 15.34 -5.73 -29.57
N ILE A 193 14.46 -6.05 -28.62
CA ILE A 193 14.13 -5.16 -27.52
C ILE A 193 15.28 -5.13 -26.53
N SER A 194 15.76 -3.94 -26.17
CA SER A 194 16.80 -3.74 -25.17
C SER A 194 16.38 -4.37 -23.84
N ALA A 195 17.30 -5.08 -23.18
CA ALA A 195 17.08 -5.67 -21.86
C ALA A 195 16.85 -4.60 -20.78
N ASP A 196 17.28 -3.36 -21.02
CA ASP A 196 17.08 -2.25 -20.09
C ASP A 196 15.64 -1.71 -20.13
N LEU A 197 14.89 -2.00 -21.19
CA LEU A 197 13.49 -1.61 -21.31
C LEU A 197 12.56 -2.70 -20.81
N ASN A 198 11.43 -2.25 -20.26
CA ASN A 198 10.34 -3.11 -19.82
C ASN A 198 9.02 -2.52 -20.32
N PHE A 199 8.21 -3.36 -20.97
CA PHE A 199 6.95 -2.97 -21.60
C PHE A 199 5.77 -3.83 -21.10
N PRO A 200 5.19 -3.51 -19.93
CA PRO A 200 3.96 -4.13 -19.44
C PRO A 200 2.79 -3.93 -20.44
N PRO A 201 1.85 -4.89 -20.51
CA PRO A 201 1.73 -6.09 -19.68
C PRO A 201 2.54 -7.30 -20.21
N GLY A 202 3.60 -7.06 -20.99
CA GLY A 202 4.51 -8.11 -21.45
C GLY A 202 5.36 -8.67 -20.29
N PRO A 203 6.66 -8.36 -20.21
CA PRO A 203 7.45 -8.73 -19.03
C PRO A 203 6.97 -7.96 -17.79
N SER A 204 6.85 -8.64 -16.64
CA SER A 204 6.38 -8.03 -15.39
C SER A 204 7.33 -6.93 -14.91
N TYR A 205 6.79 -5.73 -14.73
CA TYR A 205 7.48 -4.60 -14.12
C TYR A 205 7.68 -4.85 -12.62
N ALA A 206 6.60 -5.22 -11.93
CA ALA A 206 6.61 -5.43 -10.48
C ALA A 206 7.55 -6.57 -10.12
N GLY A 207 7.47 -7.70 -10.82
CA GLY A 207 8.35 -8.85 -10.59
C GLY A 207 9.83 -8.51 -10.76
N ARG A 208 10.19 -7.74 -11.79
CA ARG A 208 11.58 -7.29 -12.02
C ARG A 208 12.03 -6.33 -10.93
N LEU A 209 11.26 -5.27 -10.66
CA LEU A 209 11.66 -4.22 -9.71
C LEU A 209 11.72 -4.75 -8.27
N ILE A 210 10.73 -5.53 -7.83
CA ILE A 210 10.70 -6.10 -6.47
C ILE A 210 11.89 -7.02 -6.21
N ALA A 211 12.36 -7.77 -7.21
CA ALA A 211 13.55 -8.58 -7.08
C ALA A 211 14.80 -7.71 -6.82
N LEU A 212 14.91 -6.57 -7.50
CA LEU A 212 16.01 -5.61 -7.35
C LEU A 212 15.95 -4.87 -6.00
N GLU A 213 14.76 -4.46 -5.56
CA GLU A 213 14.53 -3.85 -4.23
C GLU A 213 14.94 -4.81 -3.10
N LYS A 214 14.64 -6.11 -3.26
CA LYS A 214 15.05 -7.16 -2.30
C LYS A 214 16.55 -7.40 -2.30
N ALA A 215 17.22 -7.23 -3.43
CA ALA A 215 18.66 -7.42 -3.57
C ALA A 215 19.50 -6.21 -3.13
N GLU A 216 18.88 -5.04 -2.98
CA GLU A 216 19.59 -3.82 -2.59
C GLU A 216 20.19 -3.91 -1.18
N THR A 217 21.40 -3.35 -1.03
CA THR A 217 22.24 -3.47 0.18
C THR A 217 22.72 -2.14 0.73
N GLN A 218 22.68 -1.04 -0.03
CA GLN A 218 23.23 0.25 0.36
C GLN A 218 22.18 1.30 0.69
N LYS A 219 21.25 1.62 -0.22
CA LYS A 219 20.21 2.64 -0.03
C LYS A 219 19.14 2.53 -1.13
N ILE A 220 17.89 2.88 -0.79
CA ILE A 220 16.80 3.02 -1.76
C ILE A 220 16.15 4.39 -1.62
N ASP A 221 16.07 5.13 -2.72
CA ASP A 221 15.18 6.29 -2.82
C ASP A 221 14.02 5.99 -3.76
N VAL A 222 12.82 6.37 -3.34
CA VAL A 222 11.58 6.13 -4.08
C VAL A 222 10.82 7.43 -4.23
N ASN A 223 10.57 7.86 -5.46
CA ASN A 223 9.59 8.89 -5.77
C ASN A 223 8.41 8.26 -6.52
N MET A 224 7.24 8.21 -5.89
CA MET A 224 6.12 7.43 -6.43
C MET A 224 4.79 8.15 -6.31
N TYR A 225 4.15 8.36 -7.47
CA TYR A 225 2.78 8.88 -7.54
C TYR A 225 1.76 7.96 -6.86
N ARG A 226 1.79 6.64 -7.13
CA ARG A 226 0.75 5.72 -6.65
C ARG A 226 1.28 4.34 -6.27
N ILE A 227 0.84 3.84 -5.11
CA ILE A 227 1.18 2.51 -4.57
C ILE A 227 -0.06 1.73 -4.12
N THR A 228 -0.59 0.85 -4.96
CA THR A 228 -1.71 -0.04 -4.56
C THR A 228 -1.31 -1.49 -4.45
N GLN A 229 -0.17 -1.89 -5.04
CA GLN A 229 0.30 -3.26 -4.98
C GLN A 229 1.16 -3.48 -3.74
N GLN A 230 0.64 -4.32 -2.83
CA GLN A 230 1.27 -4.64 -1.54
C GLN A 230 2.72 -5.12 -1.66
N ALA A 231 3.08 -5.87 -2.70
CA ALA A 231 4.37 -6.52 -2.78
C ALA A 231 5.57 -5.53 -2.83
N HIS A 232 5.35 -4.31 -3.34
CA HIS A 232 6.36 -3.24 -3.29
C HIS A 232 6.57 -2.73 -1.86
N SER A 233 5.49 -2.40 -1.14
CA SER A 233 5.61 -1.95 0.26
C SER A 233 6.22 -3.03 1.16
N ASP A 234 5.89 -4.31 0.91
CA ASP A 234 6.51 -5.44 1.62
C ASP A 234 8.03 -5.54 1.34
N ALA A 235 8.46 -5.30 0.10
CA ALA A 235 9.88 -5.31 -0.26
C ALA A 235 10.65 -4.14 0.39
N ILE A 236 10.06 -2.94 0.39
CA ILE A 236 10.63 -1.76 1.06
C ILE A 236 10.73 -1.95 2.57
N ILE A 237 9.66 -2.44 3.22
CA ILE A 237 9.67 -2.76 4.66
C ILE A 237 10.73 -3.82 4.97
N ALA A 238 10.86 -4.85 4.13
CA ALA A 238 11.88 -5.87 4.31
C ALA A 238 13.29 -5.30 4.16
N ALA A 239 13.54 -4.43 3.18
CA ALA A 239 14.83 -3.75 3.01
C ALA A 239 15.19 -2.87 4.21
N PHE A 240 14.23 -2.07 4.68
CA PHE A 240 14.41 -1.25 5.88
C PHE A 240 14.77 -2.09 7.12
N ARG A 241 14.08 -3.22 7.33
CA ARG A 241 14.37 -4.16 8.43
C ARG A 241 15.72 -4.84 8.33
N ARG A 242 16.29 -4.97 7.13
CA ARG A 242 17.68 -5.43 6.92
C ARG A 242 18.72 -4.35 7.24
N GLY A 243 18.29 -3.11 7.53
CA GLY A 243 19.17 -1.98 7.79
C GLY A 243 19.53 -1.15 6.56
N VAL A 244 18.89 -1.39 5.40
CA VAL A 244 19.06 -0.54 4.21
C VAL A 244 18.35 0.80 4.46
N PRO A 245 19.06 1.95 4.44
CA PRO A 245 18.44 3.27 4.46
C PRO A 245 17.45 3.46 3.32
N ILE A 246 16.25 3.94 3.64
CA ILE A 246 15.18 4.21 2.69
C ILE A 246 14.73 5.66 2.81
N ARG A 247 14.46 6.31 1.67
CA ARG A 247 13.69 7.56 1.62
C ARG A 247 12.55 7.43 0.62
N TYR A 248 11.34 7.77 1.05
CA TYR A 248 10.15 7.67 0.22
C TYR A 248 9.45 9.02 0.07
N LEU A 249 9.27 9.48 -1.17
CA LEU A 249 8.45 10.62 -1.55
C LEU A 249 7.12 10.12 -2.14
N GLY A 250 6.01 10.49 -1.48
CA GLY A 250 4.65 10.13 -1.90
C GLY A 250 3.81 11.31 -2.38
N GLU A 251 2.68 11.01 -3.00
CA GLU A 251 1.71 12.00 -3.46
C GLU A 251 0.56 12.20 -2.47
N THR A 252 0.40 13.43 -1.98
CA THR A 252 -0.57 13.80 -0.94
C THR A 252 -2.02 13.57 -1.35
N ARG A 253 -2.40 13.83 -2.61
CA ARG A 253 -3.77 13.60 -3.10
C ARG A 253 -4.09 12.11 -3.19
N GLU A 254 -3.16 11.32 -3.70
CA GLU A 254 -3.31 9.86 -3.84
C GLU A 254 -3.46 9.18 -2.48
N TYR A 255 -2.75 9.65 -1.44
CA TYR A 255 -2.87 9.14 -0.08
C TYR A 255 -4.30 9.18 0.48
N ARG A 256 -5.14 10.14 0.05
CA ARG A 256 -6.51 10.34 0.56
C ARG A 256 -7.59 10.29 -0.52
N ASP A 257 -7.29 9.68 -1.66
CA ASP A 257 -8.28 9.43 -2.70
C ASP A 257 -9.14 8.20 -2.35
N THR A 258 -10.44 8.42 -2.15
CA THR A 258 -11.40 7.35 -1.80
C THR A 258 -11.59 6.32 -2.91
N GLY A 259 -11.23 6.64 -4.16
CA GLY A 259 -11.16 5.67 -5.25
C GLY A 259 -9.93 4.77 -5.20
N ARG A 260 -8.95 5.05 -4.33
CA ARG A 260 -7.63 4.40 -4.29
C ARG A 260 -7.12 4.15 -2.87
N ILE A 261 -8.00 3.66 -2.00
CA ILE A 261 -7.74 3.48 -0.56
C ILE A 261 -6.49 2.66 -0.22
N TRP A 262 -6.06 1.77 -1.12
CA TRP A 262 -4.85 0.96 -0.94
C TRP A 262 -3.55 1.78 -0.96
N VAL A 263 -3.56 3.01 -1.48
CA VAL A 263 -2.43 3.94 -1.34
C VAL A 263 -2.21 4.29 0.13
N SER A 264 -3.29 4.68 0.81
CA SER A 264 -3.25 4.97 2.25
C SER A 264 -2.72 3.78 3.04
N TRP A 265 -3.27 2.59 2.77
CA TRP A 265 -2.86 1.37 3.47
C TRP A 265 -1.37 1.05 3.31
N ASN A 266 -0.84 1.13 2.09
CA ASN A 266 0.58 0.82 1.84
C ASN A 266 1.53 1.87 2.44
N MET A 267 1.20 3.15 2.31
CA MET A 267 2.00 4.23 2.90
C MET A 267 2.02 4.15 4.42
N ASP A 268 0.86 3.92 5.03
CA ASP A 268 0.71 3.78 6.47
C ASP A 268 1.51 2.58 7.03
N ARG A 269 1.58 1.45 6.30
CA ARG A 269 2.38 0.29 6.70
C ARG A 269 3.87 0.56 6.65
N MET A 270 4.34 1.28 5.64
CA MET A 270 5.74 1.70 5.54
C MET A 270 6.09 2.64 6.69
N PHE A 271 5.22 3.61 6.99
CA PHE A 271 5.39 4.51 8.13
C PHE A 271 5.41 3.74 9.46
N ALA A 272 4.47 2.80 9.68
CA ALA A 272 4.42 1.98 10.88
C ALA A 272 5.68 1.12 11.08
N ALA A 273 6.34 0.74 9.98
CA ALA A 273 7.61 0.02 10.02
C ALA A 273 8.82 0.92 10.34
N GLY A 274 8.65 2.24 10.35
CA GLY A 274 9.70 3.22 10.62
C GLY A 274 10.39 3.80 9.38
N VAL A 275 9.87 3.53 8.17
CA VAL A 275 10.46 4.06 6.93
C VAL A 275 10.38 5.60 6.93
N PRO A 276 11.50 6.32 6.69
CA PRO A 276 11.48 7.77 6.50
C PRO A 276 10.67 8.16 5.26
N MET A 277 9.65 9.00 5.46
CA MET A 277 8.71 9.37 4.42
C MET A 277 8.46 10.88 4.40
N LYS A 278 8.37 11.43 3.20
CA LYS A 278 7.85 12.78 2.93
C LYS A 278 6.77 12.71 1.85
N VAL A 279 5.93 13.73 1.79
CA VAL A 279 4.90 13.88 0.76
C VAL A 279 4.94 15.27 0.15
N ARG A 280 4.44 15.39 -1.08
CA ARG A 280 4.35 16.66 -1.81
C ARG A 280 3.60 17.75 -1.03
N VAL A 281 4.10 18.99 -1.11
CA VAL A 281 3.34 20.22 -0.73
C VAL A 281 3.25 21.32 -1.80
N HIS A 282 4.03 21.29 -2.88
CA HIS A 282 3.89 22.26 -4.00
C HIS A 282 2.52 22.11 -4.70
N ASP A 283 1.97 23.15 -5.33
CA ASP A 283 0.56 23.22 -5.76
C ASP A 283 0.11 22.19 -6.81
N GLY A 284 1.04 21.72 -7.65
CA GLY A 284 0.77 20.72 -8.67
C GLY A 284 0.73 19.28 -8.12
N GLU A 285 1.29 18.32 -8.85
CA GLU A 285 1.25 16.90 -8.48
C GLU A 285 2.64 16.27 -8.54
N ASN A 286 2.90 15.29 -7.69
CA ASN A 286 4.08 14.46 -7.80
C ASN A 286 3.77 13.29 -8.73
N HIS A 287 3.87 13.50 -10.04
CA HIS A 287 3.54 12.50 -11.06
C HIS A 287 4.77 11.72 -11.57
N GLU A 288 5.87 11.69 -10.80
CA GLU A 288 7.02 10.85 -11.11
C GLU A 288 6.83 9.40 -10.63
N LYS A 289 7.55 8.49 -11.28
CA LYS A 289 7.71 7.09 -10.85
C LYS A 289 9.18 6.71 -11.01
N VAL A 290 9.96 6.96 -9.97
CA VAL A 290 11.41 6.80 -9.96
C VAL A 290 11.83 5.97 -8.76
N VAL A 291 12.75 5.03 -8.98
CA VAL A 291 13.43 4.29 -7.92
C VAL A 291 14.93 4.31 -8.18
N LEU A 292 15.70 4.68 -7.16
CA LEU A 292 17.16 4.65 -7.15
C LEU A 292 17.65 3.54 -6.21
N LEU A 293 18.45 2.62 -6.74
CA LEU A 293 19.06 1.51 -6.01
C LEU A 293 20.58 1.72 -6.00
N TYR A 294 21.10 2.18 -4.86
CA TYR A 294 22.44 2.75 -4.78
C TYR A 294 23.55 1.71 -4.92
N GLY A 295 23.41 0.56 -4.26
CA GLY A 295 24.40 -0.52 -4.35
C GLY A 295 24.46 -1.17 -5.72
N GLN A 296 23.39 -1.01 -6.50
CA GLN A 296 23.30 -1.47 -7.89
C GLN A 296 23.65 -0.37 -8.91
N GLY A 297 23.80 0.89 -8.48
CA GLY A 297 23.95 2.03 -9.38
C GLY A 297 22.81 2.15 -10.39
N LEU A 298 21.60 1.75 -10.00
CA LEU A 298 20.47 1.57 -10.92
C LEU A 298 19.40 2.65 -10.71
N THR A 299 18.97 3.25 -11.81
CA THR A 299 17.77 4.08 -11.89
C THR A 299 16.68 3.32 -12.63
N VAL A 300 15.48 3.29 -12.05
CA VAL A 300 14.28 2.77 -12.69
C VAL A 300 13.25 3.89 -12.80
N PHE A 301 12.86 4.24 -14.03
CA PHE A 301 11.84 5.27 -14.26
C PHE A 301 10.98 4.96 -15.48
N GLY A 302 9.80 5.59 -15.56
CA GLY A 302 8.90 5.42 -16.70
C GLY A 302 7.46 5.76 -16.36
N SER A 303 6.54 5.06 -17.00
CA SER A 303 5.11 5.33 -16.88
C SER A 303 4.42 4.49 -15.80
N SER A 304 5.03 3.39 -15.35
CA SER A 304 4.41 2.46 -14.39
C SER A 304 4.39 2.99 -12.96
N ASN A 305 3.22 2.94 -12.35
CA ASN A 305 3.07 3.07 -10.90
C ASN A 305 3.30 1.72 -10.21
N TRP A 306 3.44 1.71 -8.89
CA TRP A 306 3.45 0.50 -8.07
C TRP A 306 2.03 -0.06 -7.88
N THR A 307 1.42 -0.49 -8.99
CA THR A 307 0.04 -0.98 -9.04
C THR A 307 -0.07 -2.23 -9.89
N SER A 308 -0.98 -3.13 -9.52
CA SER A 308 -1.27 -4.33 -10.30
C SER A 308 -1.76 -4.00 -11.71
N ALA A 309 -2.39 -2.82 -11.90
CA ALA A 309 -2.86 -2.37 -13.20
C ALA A 309 -1.69 -2.05 -14.15
N SER A 310 -0.68 -1.30 -13.67
CA SER A 310 0.54 -1.01 -14.42
C SER A 310 1.31 -2.28 -14.79
N ASP A 311 1.34 -3.28 -13.91
CA ASP A 311 2.04 -4.54 -14.18
C ASP A 311 1.31 -5.45 -15.17
N ASN A 312 -0.02 -5.60 -15.03
CA ASN A 312 -0.76 -6.69 -15.68
C ASN A 312 -1.72 -6.29 -16.80
N SER A 313 -2.01 -4.99 -16.98
CA SER A 313 -3.09 -4.58 -17.91
C SER A 313 -2.83 -3.31 -18.71
N GLN A 314 -2.17 -2.31 -18.11
CA GLN A 314 -1.91 -1.05 -18.78
C GLN A 314 -0.75 -1.22 -19.76
N GLN A 315 -0.80 -0.48 -20.87
CA GLN A 315 0.32 -0.42 -21.79
C GLN A 315 1.32 0.58 -21.24
N GLU A 316 2.45 0.10 -20.74
CA GLU A 316 3.44 0.90 -20.02
C GLU A 316 4.81 0.80 -20.69
N HIS A 317 5.73 1.69 -20.32
CA HIS A 317 7.15 1.59 -20.63
C HIS A 317 7.98 2.00 -19.42
N ASN A 318 9.08 1.30 -19.16
CA ASN A 318 10.01 1.61 -18.08
C ASN A 318 11.45 1.37 -18.54
N TYR A 319 12.38 2.18 -18.05
CA TYR A 319 13.80 2.09 -18.32
C TYR A 319 14.55 1.78 -17.02
N PHE A 320 15.32 0.69 -17.04
CA PHE A 320 16.17 0.19 -15.96
C PHE A 320 17.61 0.42 -16.41
N THR A 321 18.25 1.47 -15.93
CA THR A 321 19.54 1.93 -16.46
C THR A 321 20.59 2.11 -15.37
N THR A 322 21.83 1.74 -15.69
CA THR A 322 23.01 1.96 -14.86
C THR A 322 23.86 3.14 -15.35
N LYS A 323 23.33 3.96 -16.27
CA LYS A 323 24.01 5.17 -16.75
C LYS A 323 24.16 6.14 -15.58
N THR A 324 25.40 6.37 -15.15
CA THR A 324 25.72 7.20 -13.97
C THR A 324 25.21 8.63 -14.09
N SER A 325 25.21 9.21 -15.29
CA SER A 325 24.67 10.56 -15.53
C SER A 325 23.17 10.66 -15.25
N ILE A 326 22.40 9.63 -15.60
CA ILE A 326 20.96 9.55 -15.29
C ILE A 326 20.77 9.37 -13.77
N PHE A 327 21.56 8.49 -13.16
CA PHE A 327 21.51 8.26 -11.72
C PHE A 327 21.75 9.55 -10.93
N GLN A 328 22.84 10.26 -11.24
CA GLN A 328 23.19 11.53 -10.60
C GLN A 328 22.11 12.59 -10.80
N TRP A 329 21.56 12.70 -12.01
CA TRP A 329 20.48 13.66 -12.27
C TRP A 329 19.26 13.41 -11.37
N PHE A 330 18.80 12.16 -11.27
CA PHE A 330 17.66 11.83 -10.40
C PHE A 330 18.00 11.92 -8.90
N GLU A 331 19.24 11.61 -8.51
CA GLU A 331 19.72 11.79 -7.14
C GLU A 331 19.67 13.26 -6.75
N ASP A 332 20.18 14.17 -7.59
CA ASP A 332 20.15 15.61 -7.36
C ASP A 332 18.71 16.13 -7.23
N GLN A 333 17.82 15.67 -8.11
CA GLN A 333 16.38 16.00 -8.07
C GLN A 333 15.72 15.50 -6.79
N PHE A 334 15.99 14.26 -6.42
CA PHE A 334 15.46 13.66 -5.21
C PHE A 334 15.96 14.39 -3.96
N ASP A 335 17.26 14.68 -3.88
CA ASP A 335 17.87 15.40 -2.77
C ASP A 335 17.34 16.82 -2.64
N ARG A 336 17.12 17.51 -3.77
CA ARG A 336 16.48 18.82 -3.79
C ARG A 336 15.09 18.79 -3.18
N MET A 337 14.22 17.89 -3.64
CA MET A 337 12.87 17.74 -3.09
C MET A 337 12.89 17.27 -1.64
N TRP A 338 13.78 16.33 -1.30
CA TRP A 338 13.89 15.75 0.04
C TRP A 338 14.41 16.75 1.05
N ASN A 339 15.40 17.57 0.70
CA ASN A 339 16.02 18.54 1.60
C ASN A 339 15.39 19.94 1.50
N ASN A 340 14.47 20.15 0.55
CA ASN A 340 13.90 21.46 0.21
C ASN A 340 14.99 22.52 -0.07
N THR A 341 15.99 22.16 -0.87
CA THR A 341 17.16 23.02 -1.17
C THR A 341 16.99 23.79 -2.47
N ASN A 342 15.75 24.13 -2.83
CA ASN A 342 15.45 24.86 -4.05
C ASN A 342 16.10 26.25 -4.06
N PRO A 343 16.58 26.74 -5.23
CA PRO A 343 17.26 28.03 -5.32
C PRO A 343 16.41 29.23 -4.85
N ASN A 344 15.09 29.14 -4.96
CA ASN A 344 14.15 30.19 -4.54
C ASN A 344 13.61 30.00 -3.11
N GLY A 345 14.11 29.01 -2.36
CA GLY A 345 13.64 28.70 -1.00
C GLY A 345 12.27 28.03 -0.93
N ALA A 346 11.71 27.58 -2.07
CA ALA A 346 10.44 26.86 -2.08
C ALA A 346 10.53 25.54 -1.31
N ILE A 347 9.45 25.21 -0.61
CA ILE A 347 9.26 23.92 0.04
C ILE A 347 8.44 23.05 -0.90
N GLU A 348 8.98 21.90 -1.30
CA GLU A 348 8.34 20.97 -2.22
C GLU A 348 7.79 19.74 -1.52
N SER A 349 8.42 19.34 -0.41
CA SER A 349 7.99 18.20 0.39
C SER A 349 7.97 18.48 1.88
N THR A 350 7.10 17.78 2.59
CA THR A 350 6.97 17.84 4.06
C THR A 350 7.00 16.43 4.65
N PRO A 351 7.44 16.24 5.91
CA PRO A 351 7.32 14.94 6.59
C PRO A 351 5.92 14.35 6.46
N PHE A 352 5.85 13.07 6.09
CA PHE A 352 4.58 12.36 6.03
C PHE A 352 4.02 12.18 7.45
N VAL A 353 2.77 12.62 7.64
CA VAL A 353 2.01 12.42 8.87
C VAL A 353 0.77 11.60 8.50
N PRO A 354 0.63 10.36 9.02
CA PRO A 354 -0.57 9.57 8.76
C PRO A 354 -1.81 10.29 9.28
N GLY A 355 -2.83 10.39 8.44
CA GLY A 355 -4.12 10.94 8.86
C GLY A 355 -4.96 9.93 9.65
N PRO A 356 -5.98 10.37 10.37
CA PRO A 356 -6.85 9.48 11.15
C PRO A 356 -7.76 8.60 10.27
N PRO A 357 -8.32 7.52 10.83
CA PRO A 357 -9.43 6.81 10.22
C PRO A 357 -10.74 7.59 10.39
N ASP A 358 -11.82 7.15 9.75
CA ASP A 358 -13.17 7.62 10.04
C ASP A 358 -13.68 7.12 11.40
N THR A 359 -14.72 7.77 11.95
CA THR A 359 -15.43 7.19 13.10
C THR A 359 -16.21 5.97 12.63
N PRO A 360 -16.05 4.79 13.25
CA PRO A 360 -16.80 3.61 12.84
C PRO A 360 -18.30 3.83 13.02
N SER A 361 -19.08 3.39 12.04
CA SER A 361 -20.53 3.50 11.99
C SER A 361 -21.16 2.13 12.22
N TYR A 362 -21.88 1.94 13.33
CA TYR A 362 -22.38 0.63 13.72
C TYR A 362 -23.65 0.24 12.93
N ARG A 363 -23.89 -1.05 12.80
CA ARG A 363 -25.00 -1.65 12.05
C ARG A 363 -25.79 -2.64 12.90
N SER A 364 -25.09 -3.44 13.71
CA SER A 364 -25.66 -4.44 14.61
C SER A 364 -24.67 -4.70 15.76
N ILE A 365 -25.07 -5.07 16.97
CA ILE A 365 -26.45 -5.11 17.49
C ILE A 365 -26.93 -3.67 17.70
N VAL A 366 -28.19 -3.37 17.33
CA VAL A 366 -28.76 -2.00 17.41
C VAL A 366 -28.68 -1.45 18.84
N ASN A 367 -28.32 -0.18 18.96
CA ASN A 367 -28.24 0.49 20.26
C ASN A 367 -29.56 0.43 21.03
N GLY A 368 -29.51 0.01 22.29
CA GLY A 368 -30.67 -0.13 23.17
C GLY A 368 -31.57 -1.33 22.87
N ALA A 369 -31.17 -2.24 21.98
CA ALA A 369 -31.98 -3.43 21.66
C ALA A 369 -32.22 -4.28 22.92
N THR A 370 -33.42 -4.85 23.05
CA THR A 370 -33.80 -5.75 24.16
C THR A 370 -34.22 -7.11 23.62
N GLY A 371 -34.26 -8.13 24.47
CA GLY A 371 -34.66 -9.48 24.05
C GLY A 371 -33.66 -10.15 23.10
N VAL A 372 -32.41 -9.67 23.06
CA VAL A 372 -31.37 -10.20 22.17
C VAL A 372 -31.05 -11.65 22.55
N SER A 373 -30.92 -12.54 21.55
CA SER A 373 -30.55 -13.94 21.79
C SER A 373 -29.20 -14.04 22.49
N THR A 374 -29.07 -15.01 23.40
CA THR A 374 -27.82 -15.26 24.13
C THR A 374 -26.74 -15.93 23.28
N THR A 375 -27.05 -16.39 22.07
CA THR A 375 -26.10 -17.08 21.20
C THR A 375 -26.14 -16.56 19.77
N GLY A 376 -25.05 -16.80 19.03
CA GLY A 376 -24.96 -16.49 17.60
C GLY A 376 -24.92 -15.00 17.27
N GLN A 377 -24.68 -14.12 18.26
CA GLN A 377 -24.67 -12.68 18.07
C GLN A 377 -23.37 -12.18 17.45
N ARG A 378 -23.49 -11.12 16.64
CA ARG A 378 -22.36 -10.46 15.99
C ARG A 378 -22.46 -8.95 16.12
N LEU A 379 -21.36 -8.34 16.54
CA LEU A 379 -21.14 -6.91 16.34
C LEU A 379 -20.84 -6.70 14.85
N VAL A 380 -21.43 -5.67 14.24
CA VAL A 380 -21.29 -5.33 12.82
C VAL A 380 -21.16 -3.81 12.72
N TRP A 381 -20.13 -3.35 12.01
CA TRP A 381 -19.86 -1.93 11.81
C TRP A 381 -19.28 -1.69 10.41
N TYR A 382 -19.29 -0.43 9.98
CA TYR A 382 -18.57 0.07 8.83
C TYR A 382 -17.44 0.97 9.34
N GLY A 383 -16.19 0.59 9.11
CA GLY A 383 -15.02 1.34 9.60
C GLY A 383 -14.66 2.59 8.80
N GLY A 384 -15.14 2.72 7.56
CA GLY A 384 -14.71 3.77 6.62
C GLY A 384 -13.52 3.35 5.73
N PRO A 385 -13.22 4.14 4.68
CA PRO A 385 -12.15 3.86 3.72
C PRO A 385 -10.74 3.81 4.33
N TRP A 386 -10.53 4.50 5.46
CA TRP A 386 -9.21 4.67 6.06
C TRP A 386 -8.94 3.76 7.27
N ALA A 387 -9.93 3.00 7.73
CA ALA A 387 -9.81 2.08 8.85
C ALA A 387 -9.40 0.68 8.37
N HIS A 388 -8.28 0.19 8.88
CA HIS A 388 -7.67 -1.08 8.46
C HIS A 388 -7.65 -2.12 9.58
N VAL A 389 -7.52 -1.64 10.82
CA VAL A 389 -7.30 -2.44 12.02
C VAL A 389 -8.29 -1.99 13.10
N TYR A 390 -8.79 -2.90 13.94
CA TYR A 390 -9.85 -2.60 14.90
C TYR A 390 -9.58 -3.20 16.27
N ASP A 391 -9.77 -2.42 17.33
CA ASP A 391 -9.96 -2.96 18.68
C ASP A 391 -11.46 -3.07 18.96
N ILE A 392 -11.85 -4.20 19.55
CA ILE A 392 -13.23 -4.49 19.94
C ILE A 392 -13.31 -4.50 21.45
N TYR A 393 -14.17 -3.63 21.98
CA TYR A 393 -14.49 -3.56 23.39
C TYR A 393 -15.90 -4.08 23.63
N PHE A 394 -16.06 -4.97 24.58
CA PHE A 394 -17.34 -5.62 24.89
C PHE A 394 -17.36 -6.10 26.34
N GLY A 395 -18.41 -5.78 27.09
CA GLY A 395 -18.56 -6.22 28.47
C GLY A 395 -19.85 -5.68 29.11
N THR A 396 -20.00 -5.82 30.42
CA THR A 396 -21.14 -5.31 31.19
C THR A 396 -20.89 -3.93 31.80
N ASP A 397 -19.66 -3.41 31.69
CA ASP A 397 -19.30 -2.06 32.10
C ASP A 397 -19.85 -1.01 31.13
N SER A 398 -20.58 -0.03 31.65
CA SER A 398 -21.23 1.03 30.86
C SER A 398 -20.26 1.93 30.09
N SER A 399 -18.98 1.95 30.46
CA SER A 399 -17.94 2.67 29.71
C SER A 399 -17.36 1.89 28.52
N ALA A 400 -17.75 0.62 28.37
CA ALA A 400 -17.20 -0.34 27.41
C ALA A 400 -15.66 -0.32 27.43
N SER A 401 -15.06 -0.49 28.61
CA SER A 401 -13.60 -0.48 28.79
C SER A 401 -12.94 -1.84 28.60
N THR A 402 -13.70 -2.93 28.63
CA THR A 402 -13.19 -4.29 28.47
C THR A 402 -12.80 -4.59 27.01
N LEU A 403 -11.50 -4.63 26.73
CA LEU A 403 -10.94 -5.03 25.45
C LEU A 403 -11.07 -6.56 25.28
N VAL A 404 -11.80 -7.01 24.27
CA VAL A 404 -11.99 -8.45 24.00
C VAL A 404 -11.22 -8.95 22.77
N ALA A 405 -10.86 -8.05 21.87
CA ALA A 405 -9.99 -8.36 20.75
C ALA A 405 -9.21 -7.10 20.31
N ALA A 406 -7.89 -7.19 20.32
CA ALA A 406 -7.01 -6.10 19.91
C ALA A 406 -6.58 -6.27 18.45
N ASN A 407 -6.35 -5.15 17.76
CA ASN A 407 -5.67 -5.06 16.47
C ASN A 407 -6.17 -6.04 15.40
N GLN A 408 -7.47 -6.23 15.28
CA GLN A 408 -8.06 -7.12 14.30
C GLN A 408 -7.95 -6.53 12.88
N PRO A 409 -7.25 -7.16 11.93
CA PRO A 409 -7.01 -6.63 10.59
C PRO A 409 -8.20 -6.92 9.66
N LEU A 410 -9.34 -6.26 9.91
CA LEU A 410 -10.62 -6.55 9.25
C LEU A 410 -10.97 -5.58 8.10
N GLY A 411 -10.09 -4.62 7.78
CA GLY A 411 -10.31 -3.60 6.74
C GLY A 411 -9.28 -3.65 5.60
N PRO A 412 -9.30 -2.69 4.66
CA PRO A 412 -10.20 -1.53 4.58
C PRO A 412 -11.61 -1.83 4.07
N SER A 413 -12.50 -0.83 4.18
CA SER A 413 -13.83 -0.84 3.57
C SER A 413 -13.92 0.15 2.42
N ASP A 414 -13.95 -0.32 1.18
CA ASP A 414 -14.07 0.54 -0.01
C ASP A 414 -15.48 1.09 -0.25
N THR A 415 -16.51 0.44 0.30
CA THR A 415 -17.90 0.89 0.19
C THR A 415 -18.66 0.71 1.50
N THR A 416 -19.73 1.48 1.67
CA THR A 416 -20.60 1.43 2.87
C THR A 416 -21.30 0.09 3.06
N SER A 417 -21.36 -0.76 2.03
CA SER A 417 -21.89 -2.13 2.10
C SER A 417 -20.86 -3.15 2.58
N LYS A 418 -19.56 -2.85 2.54
CA LYS A 418 -18.51 -3.70 3.11
C LYS A 418 -18.33 -3.42 4.59
N THR A 419 -19.08 -4.15 5.39
CA THR A 419 -19.04 -4.09 6.85
C THR A 419 -18.05 -5.10 7.42
N GLN A 420 -17.54 -4.77 8.60
CA GLN A 420 -16.77 -5.63 9.47
C GLN A 420 -17.69 -6.27 10.49
N SER A 421 -17.26 -7.40 11.05
CA SER A 421 -18.01 -8.04 12.12
C SER A 421 -17.13 -8.78 13.10
N TYR A 422 -17.62 -8.92 14.33
CA TYR A 422 -17.01 -9.71 15.39
C TYR A 422 -18.07 -10.59 16.05
N THR A 423 -17.83 -11.90 16.06
CA THR A 423 -18.76 -12.87 16.69
C THR A 423 -18.56 -12.86 18.20
N LEU A 424 -19.65 -12.67 18.93
CA LEU A 424 -19.65 -12.68 20.38
C LEU A 424 -19.68 -14.11 20.93
N PRO A 425 -19.11 -14.35 22.14
CA PRO A 425 -19.33 -15.59 22.86
C PRO A 425 -20.80 -15.73 23.28
N SER A 426 -21.16 -16.89 23.84
CA SER A 426 -22.45 -17.05 24.53
C SER A 426 -22.60 -15.99 25.63
N LEU A 427 -23.76 -15.35 25.67
CA LEU A 427 -24.10 -14.26 26.56
C LEU A 427 -24.98 -14.74 27.72
N GLN A 428 -24.98 -14.00 28.81
CA GLN A 428 -25.88 -14.25 29.93
C GLN A 428 -27.28 -13.75 29.59
N ALA A 429 -28.32 -14.46 30.03
CA ALA A 429 -29.72 -14.03 29.90
C ALA A 429 -30.01 -12.80 30.78
N GLY A 430 -30.96 -11.95 30.36
CA GLY A 430 -31.41 -10.77 31.11
C GLY A 430 -30.31 -9.74 31.45
N THR A 431 -29.20 -9.72 30.69
CA THR A 431 -28.00 -8.93 31.01
C THR A 431 -27.79 -7.83 29.98
N THR A 432 -27.49 -6.62 30.44
CA THR A 432 -27.11 -5.50 29.58
C THR A 432 -25.61 -5.53 29.31
N TYR A 433 -25.26 -5.51 28.02
CA TYR A 433 -23.89 -5.40 27.54
C TYR A 433 -23.66 -4.06 26.84
N TYR A 434 -22.43 -3.58 26.90
CA TYR A 434 -21.95 -2.37 26.27
C TYR A 434 -20.76 -2.69 25.38
N TRP A 435 -20.65 -1.97 24.27
CA TRP A 435 -19.62 -2.21 23.29
C TRP A 435 -19.22 -0.95 22.53
N LYS A 436 -17.96 -0.93 22.08
CA LYS A 436 -17.45 0.08 21.17
C LYS A 436 -16.34 -0.51 20.30
N ILE A 437 -16.12 0.12 19.15
CA ILE A 437 -15.04 -0.18 18.23
C ILE A 437 -14.08 1.00 18.21
N VAL A 438 -12.78 0.71 18.31
CA VAL A 438 -11.73 1.69 17.99
C VAL A 438 -11.16 1.32 16.64
N SER A 439 -11.47 2.12 15.62
CA SER A 439 -10.87 1.99 14.29
C SER A 439 -9.45 2.53 14.31
N LYS A 440 -8.55 1.89 13.57
CA LYS A 440 -7.16 2.32 13.38
C LYS A 440 -6.78 2.27 11.91
N THR A 441 -5.97 3.22 11.48
CA THR A 441 -5.28 3.08 10.19
C THR A 441 -4.15 2.05 10.29
N ALA A 442 -3.44 1.75 9.20
CA ALA A 442 -2.31 0.81 9.27
C ALA A 442 -1.07 1.43 9.96
N ALA A 443 -1.07 2.75 10.13
CA ALA A 443 -0.11 3.52 10.93
C ALA A 443 -0.52 3.62 12.41
N MET A 444 -1.54 2.86 12.83
CA MET A 444 -2.04 2.81 14.20
C MET A 444 -2.64 4.12 14.73
N VAL A 445 -2.91 5.11 13.87
CA VAL A 445 -3.70 6.29 14.24
C VAL A 445 -5.14 5.84 14.46
N SER A 446 -5.70 6.18 15.63
CA SER A 446 -6.98 5.63 16.08
C SER A 446 -8.12 6.64 16.12
N ARG A 447 -9.35 6.15 15.95
CA ARG A 447 -10.58 6.89 16.24
C ARG A 447 -11.60 5.99 16.93
N THR A 448 -12.13 6.47 18.06
CA THR A 448 -13.07 5.72 18.89
C THR A 448 -14.50 5.96 18.42
N GLY A 449 -15.25 4.87 18.23
CA GLY A 449 -16.69 4.92 17.97
C GLY A 449 -17.52 5.18 19.23
N PRO A 450 -18.84 5.40 19.07
CA PRO A 450 -19.74 5.56 20.21
C PRO A 450 -19.80 4.29 21.06
N VAL A 451 -20.23 4.42 22.32
CA VAL A 451 -20.63 3.27 23.13
C VAL A 451 -22.08 2.94 22.80
N TRP A 452 -22.34 1.71 22.35
CA TRP A 452 -23.68 1.17 22.20
C TRP A 452 -23.94 0.11 23.26
N SER A 453 -25.22 -0.11 23.60
CA SER A 453 -25.63 -1.16 24.52
C SER A 453 -26.75 -2.03 23.94
N PHE A 454 -26.95 -3.21 24.51
CA PHE A 454 -28.13 -4.04 24.29
C PHE A 454 -28.37 -4.95 25.50
N THR A 455 -29.59 -5.46 25.64
CA THR A 455 -30.00 -6.35 26.73
C THR A 455 -30.49 -7.68 26.17
N THR A 456 -29.94 -8.78 26.66
CA THR A 456 -30.37 -10.13 26.27
C THR A 456 -31.74 -10.49 26.84
N GLY A 457 -32.46 -11.40 26.17
CA GLY A 457 -33.73 -11.93 26.66
C GLY A 457 -33.57 -12.89 27.84
N GLY A 458 -34.70 -13.23 28.47
CA GLY A 458 -34.76 -14.15 29.61
C GLY A 458 -34.46 -13.50 30.96
N SER A 459 -34.52 -14.31 32.02
CA SER A 459 -34.17 -13.89 33.38
C SER A 459 -32.71 -14.19 33.66
N SER A 460 -32.00 -13.29 34.34
CA SER A 460 -30.63 -13.52 34.78
C SER A 460 -30.58 -14.71 35.75
N SER A 461 -30.09 -15.86 35.29
CA SER A 461 -29.65 -16.92 36.19
C SER A 461 -28.32 -16.47 36.79
N GLY A 462 -28.33 -15.87 37.98
CA GLY A 462 -27.07 -15.57 38.68
C GLY A 462 -26.22 -16.84 38.74
N GLY A 463 -24.97 -16.78 38.27
CA GLY A 463 -24.07 -17.94 38.26
C GLY A 463 -23.32 -18.26 36.96
N GLN A 464 -23.35 -17.44 35.91
CA GLN A 464 -22.43 -17.57 34.77
C GLN A 464 -21.23 -16.62 34.89
N LEU A 465 -20.11 -16.94 34.26
CA LEU A 465 -18.92 -16.09 34.24
C LEU A 465 -19.16 -14.78 33.47
N PRO A 466 -18.58 -13.64 33.91
CA PRO A 466 -18.71 -12.39 33.19
C PRO A 466 -17.86 -12.45 31.92
N VAL A 467 -18.37 -11.92 30.81
CA VAL A 467 -17.57 -11.81 29.59
C VAL A 467 -16.32 -10.94 29.86
N PRO A 468 -15.12 -11.33 29.37
CA PRO A 468 -14.82 -12.41 28.43
C PRO A 468 -14.38 -13.74 29.08
N TRP A 469 -14.63 -13.92 30.37
CA TRP A 469 -14.23 -15.14 31.08
C TRP A 469 -15.00 -16.35 30.57
N LEU A 470 -14.25 -17.37 30.18
CA LEU A 470 -14.70 -18.71 29.84
C LEU A 470 -14.23 -19.67 30.95
N ASP A 471 -14.69 -20.91 30.93
CA ASP A 471 -14.15 -21.97 31.78
C ASP A 471 -13.88 -23.25 31.00
N ARG A 472 -12.91 -24.03 31.48
CA ARG A 472 -12.63 -25.37 30.96
C ARG A 472 -11.78 -26.19 31.90
N ASP A 473 -11.93 -27.51 31.79
CA ASP A 473 -10.96 -28.46 32.28
C ASP A 473 -9.69 -28.48 31.40
N ILE A 474 -8.55 -28.65 32.06
CA ILE A 474 -7.22 -28.85 31.47
C ILE A 474 -6.78 -30.26 31.82
N GLY A 475 -6.24 -30.99 30.84
CA GLY A 475 -5.82 -32.38 31.02
C GLY A 475 -6.99 -33.34 31.26
N SER A 476 -6.67 -34.52 31.79
CA SER A 476 -7.67 -35.54 32.14
C SER A 476 -8.12 -35.33 33.59
N VAL A 477 -9.34 -34.85 33.77
CA VAL A 477 -9.97 -34.65 35.09
C VAL A 477 -10.97 -35.78 35.37
N GLY A 478 -11.08 -36.20 36.63
CA GLY A 478 -11.99 -37.28 37.02
C GLY A 478 -13.46 -36.86 37.09
N VAL A 479 -13.70 -35.58 37.37
CA VAL A 479 -15.03 -34.95 37.40
C VAL A 479 -14.93 -33.61 36.69
N ALA A 480 -15.83 -33.37 35.73
CA ALA A 480 -15.88 -32.10 35.01
C ALA A 480 -16.06 -30.93 35.98
N GLY A 481 -15.23 -29.89 35.84
CA GLY A 481 -15.33 -28.70 36.66
C GLY A 481 -16.43 -27.75 36.20
N SER A 482 -16.60 -26.66 36.94
CA SER A 482 -17.48 -25.56 36.57
C SER A 482 -17.02 -24.26 37.21
N ALA A 483 -17.22 -23.13 36.54
CA ALA A 483 -17.00 -21.83 37.14
C ALA A 483 -18.24 -20.92 37.05
N GLN A 484 -18.44 -20.11 38.09
CA GLN A 484 -19.57 -19.20 38.22
C GLN A 484 -19.11 -17.87 38.78
N PHE A 485 -19.80 -16.78 38.44
CA PHE A 485 -19.57 -15.49 39.05
C PHE A 485 -20.87 -14.90 39.58
N SER A 486 -20.83 -14.44 40.83
CA SER A 486 -21.96 -13.77 41.47
C SER A 486 -21.45 -12.84 42.57
N ASN A 487 -22.03 -11.65 42.68
CA ASN A 487 -21.71 -10.66 43.73
C ASN A 487 -20.21 -10.41 43.91
N GLY A 488 -19.47 -10.23 42.81
CA GLY A 488 -18.02 -9.95 42.85
C GLY A 488 -17.14 -11.16 43.15
N THR A 489 -17.71 -12.36 43.26
CA THR A 489 -16.99 -13.59 43.65
C THR A 489 -17.03 -14.62 42.53
N PHE A 490 -15.86 -15.13 42.14
CA PHE A 490 -15.74 -16.32 41.32
C PHE A 490 -15.81 -17.56 42.21
N THR A 491 -16.70 -18.50 41.87
CA THR A 491 -16.78 -19.83 42.47
C THR A 491 -16.34 -20.85 41.45
N VAL A 492 -15.20 -21.50 41.70
CA VAL A 492 -14.62 -22.51 40.81
C VAL A 492 -14.70 -23.87 41.48
N ARG A 493 -15.36 -24.83 40.84
CA ARG A 493 -15.35 -26.24 41.21
C ARG A 493 -14.41 -26.97 40.26
N ALA A 494 -13.44 -27.67 40.82
CA ALA A 494 -12.38 -28.31 40.06
C ALA A 494 -12.12 -29.73 40.57
N SER A 495 -11.67 -30.60 39.67
CA SER A 495 -11.00 -31.85 40.00
C SER A 495 -9.75 -32.00 39.11
N GLY A 496 -8.89 -32.96 39.42
CA GLY A 496 -7.72 -33.25 38.61
C GLY A 496 -6.59 -33.89 39.40
N ALA A 497 -5.56 -34.35 38.70
CA ALA A 497 -4.42 -35.07 39.29
C ALA A 497 -3.49 -34.14 40.07
N ASP A 498 -3.05 -33.03 39.46
CA ASP A 498 -2.40 -31.87 40.07
C ASP A 498 -2.11 -30.84 38.96
N ILE A 499 -1.77 -29.61 39.34
CA ILE A 499 -0.93 -28.74 38.51
C ILE A 499 0.49 -29.07 38.93
N TRP A 500 1.19 -29.96 38.23
CA TRP A 500 2.57 -30.38 38.55
C TRP A 500 3.22 -31.14 37.38
N GLY A 501 4.50 -31.48 37.52
CA GLY A 501 5.20 -32.36 36.57
C GLY A 501 5.19 -31.83 35.13
N ALA A 502 5.04 -32.73 34.17
CA ALA A 502 5.00 -32.44 32.74
C ALA A 502 3.59 -32.26 32.15
N ALA A 503 2.54 -32.55 32.93
CA ALA A 503 1.15 -32.45 32.48
C ALA A 503 0.23 -32.10 33.66
N ASP A 504 -0.53 -31.03 33.50
CA ASP A 504 -1.48 -30.53 34.48
C ASP A 504 -2.87 -31.13 34.26
N ALA A 505 -3.61 -31.33 35.36
CA ALA A 505 -5.02 -31.68 35.36
C ALA A 505 -5.78 -30.84 36.40
N PHE A 506 -6.66 -29.95 35.94
CA PHE A 506 -7.42 -29.01 36.79
C PHE A 506 -8.57 -28.35 36.01
N HIS A 507 -9.38 -27.50 36.68
CA HIS A 507 -10.37 -26.64 36.04
C HIS A 507 -10.05 -25.16 36.28
N CYS A 508 -10.30 -24.29 35.30
CA CYS A 508 -10.09 -22.85 35.43
C CYS A 508 -11.16 -22.03 34.73
N ALA A 509 -11.45 -20.86 35.30
CA ALA A 509 -11.96 -19.72 34.56
C ALA A 509 -10.78 -18.98 33.90
N TYR A 510 -10.89 -18.61 32.63
CA TYR A 510 -9.80 -17.99 31.85
C TYR A 510 -10.30 -16.97 30.84
N GLN A 511 -9.40 -16.07 30.42
CA GLN A 511 -9.55 -15.24 29.23
C GLN A 511 -8.21 -15.20 28.46
N PRO A 512 -8.21 -15.03 27.13
CA PRO A 512 -6.98 -14.82 26.37
C PRO A 512 -6.26 -13.54 26.82
N TRP A 513 -4.93 -13.56 26.81
CA TRP A 513 -4.09 -12.40 27.15
C TRP A 513 -2.89 -12.31 26.20
N SER A 514 -2.47 -11.09 25.86
CA SER A 514 -1.26 -10.84 25.07
C SER A 514 -0.55 -9.58 25.60
N GLY A 515 0.78 -9.62 25.62
CA GLY A 515 1.61 -8.54 26.15
C GLY A 515 1.77 -8.57 27.67
N ASP A 516 2.50 -7.59 28.20
CA ASP A 516 2.82 -7.47 29.62
C ASP A 516 1.59 -7.13 30.46
N GLY A 517 1.55 -7.59 31.71
CA GLY A 517 0.41 -7.32 32.58
C GLY A 517 0.50 -7.92 33.97
N SER A 518 -0.53 -7.65 34.77
CA SER A 518 -0.70 -8.19 36.12
C SER A 518 -2.13 -8.68 36.30
N ILE A 519 -2.28 -9.81 37.00
CA ILE A 519 -3.56 -10.29 37.51
C ILE A 519 -3.42 -10.47 39.02
N VAL A 520 -4.43 -10.04 39.77
CA VAL A 520 -4.46 -10.11 41.23
C VAL A 520 -5.82 -10.60 41.67
N ALA A 521 -5.87 -11.56 42.59
CA ALA A 521 -7.14 -12.03 43.15
C ALA A 521 -7.02 -12.28 44.66
N ARG A 522 -8.13 -12.03 45.37
CA ARG A 522 -8.28 -12.47 46.77
C ARG A 522 -8.88 -13.87 46.77
N VAL A 523 -8.07 -14.89 47.03
CA VAL A 523 -8.57 -16.24 47.29
C VAL A 523 -9.27 -16.21 48.64
N ALA A 524 -10.61 -16.25 48.62
CA ALA A 524 -11.43 -16.12 49.82
C ALA A 524 -11.44 -17.41 50.65
N ASP A 525 -11.59 -18.55 49.99
CA ASP A 525 -11.65 -19.88 50.59
C ASP A 525 -11.12 -20.94 49.60
N VAL A 526 -10.63 -22.06 50.13
CA VAL A 526 -10.25 -23.25 49.35
C VAL A 526 -10.76 -24.48 50.10
N ALA A 527 -11.68 -25.23 49.50
CA ALA A 527 -12.17 -26.47 50.08
C ALA A 527 -11.01 -27.48 50.24
N ASN A 528 -10.81 -27.97 51.47
CA ASN A 528 -9.74 -28.93 51.79
C ASN A 528 -10.10 -30.36 51.36
N THR A 529 -10.07 -30.61 50.05
CA THR A 529 -10.19 -31.97 49.47
C THR A 529 -8.86 -32.74 49.49
N SER A 530 -7.76 -32.02 49.70
CA SER A 530 -6.39 -32.50 49.86
C SER A 530 -5.57 -31.38 50.51
N ALA A 531 -4.52 -31.71 51.26
CA ALA A 531 -3.62 -30.71 51.85
C ALA A 531 -3.00 -29.77 50.79
N TRP A 532 -2.86 -30.26 49.55
CA TRP A 532 -2.39 -29.51 48.38
C TRP A 532 -3.50 -29.06 47.42
N ALA A 533 -4.79 -29.21 47.76
CA ALA A 533 -5.87 -28.56 47.02
C ALA A 533 -5.56 -27.05 46.95
N LYS A 534 -5.67 -26.45 45.76
CA LYS A 534 -5.06 -25.14 45.47
C LYS A 534 -5.94 -24.27 44.59
N ALA A 535 -5.89 -22.96 44.82
CA ALA A 535 -6.53 -21.95 43.99
C ALA A 535 -5.66 -20.69 43.92
N GLY A 536 -5.78 -19.91 42.84
CA GLY A 536 -5.03 -18.67 42.67
C GLY A 536 -5.08 -18.13 41.25
N VAL A 537 -4.08 -17.34 40.86
CA VAL A 537 -3.98 -16.68 39.55
C VAL A 537 -2.80 -17.20 38.74
N MET A 538 -3.04 -17.49 37.46
CA MET A 538 -2.07 -18.14 36.58
C MET A 538 -1.96 -17.42 35.24
N PHE A 539 -0.73 -17.22 34.76
CA PHE A 539 -0.45 -16.99 33.35
C PHE A 539 0.03 -18.30 32.71
N ARG A 540 -0.50 -18.60 31.52
CA ARG A 540 -0.21 -19.84 30.79
C ARG A 540 -0.08 -19.58 29.30
N ALA A 541 0.90 -20.21 28.66
CA ALA A 541 1.20 -19.94 27.25
C ALA A 541 0.15 -20.50 26.27
N SER A 542 -0.54 -21.60 26.62
CA SER A 542 -1.48 -22.25 25.72
C SER A 542 -2.72 -22.83 26.41
N LEU A 543 -3.41 -23.70 25.65
CA LEU A 543 -4.54 -24.58 25.93
C LEU A 543 -4.29 -25.90 26.70
N ASP A 544 -3.05 -26.38 26.58
CA ASP A 544 -2.66 -27.80 26.67
C ASP A 544 -2.15 -28.21 28.06
N ALA A 545 -2.27 -29.48 28.43
CA ALA A 545 -1.86 -29.95 29.75
C ALA A 545 -0.38 -29.68 30.10
N GLY A 546 0.53 -29.69 29.12
CA GLY A 546 1.97 -29.53 29.39
C GLY A 546 2.50 -28.10 29.29
N SER A 547 1.67 -27.07 29.19
CA SER A 547 2.12 -25.72 28.82
C SER A 547 3.03 -25.03 29.84
N ALA A 548 3.91 -24.16 29.37
CA ALA A 548 4.62 -23.24 30.25
C ALA A 548 3.64 -22.35 31.04
N HIS A 549 3.90 -22.16 32.33
CA HIS A 549 3.05 -21.39 33.23
C HIS A 549 3.81 -20.71 34.37
N ALA A 550 3.15 -19.71 34.95
CA ALA A 550 3.50 -19.07 36.20
C ALA A 550 2.22 -18.93 37.04
N PHE A 551 2.20 -19.50 38.24
CA PHE A 551 1.02 -19.65 39.09
C PHE A 551 1.33 -19.19 40.52
N MET A 552 0.63 -18.15 40.96
CA MET A 552 0.59 -17.76 42.38
C MET A 552 -0.62 -18.41 43.02
N LEU A 553 -0.39 -19.30 43.98
CA LEU A 553 -1.44 -20.12 44.58
C LEU A 553 -1.48 -20.04 46.10
N VAL A 554 -2.67 -20.25 46.65
CA VAL A 554 -2.90 -20.63 48.05
C VAL A 554 -3.37 -22.08 48.06
N SER A 555 -2.79 -22.90 48.92
CA SER A 555 -3.23 -24.27 49.16
C SER A 555 -4.12 -24.36 50.40
N ALA A 556 -4.89 -25.45 50.50
CA ALA A 556 -5.81 -25.67 51.62
C ALA A 556 -5.09 -25.84 52.96
N ALA A 557 -3.88 -26.44 52.99
CA ALA A 557 -3.15 -26.68 54.24
C ALA A 557 -1.63 -26.44 54.20
N ASN A 558 -1.00 -26.32 53.02
CA ASN A 558 0.46 -26.27 52.88
C ASN A 558 1.02 -24.86 52.61
N GLY A 559 0.20 -23.83 52.75
CA GLY A 559 0.64 -22.44 52.57
C GLY A 559 0.44 -21.91 51.14
N VAL A 560 1.22 -20.89 50.80
CA VAL A 560 1.25 -20.27 49.46
C VAL A 560 2.47 -20.72 48.67
N SER A 561 2.36 -20.69 47.35
CA SER A 561 3.47 -21.07 46.48
C SER A 561 3.50 -20.23 45.21
N PHE A 562 4.71 -19.86 44.78
CA PHE A 562 4.95 -19.48 43.39
C PHE A 562 5.40 -20.72 42.64
N GLN A 563 4.50 -21.27 41.82
CA GLN A 563 4.76 -22.46 41.02
C GLN A 563 4.92 -22.09 39.55
N ARG A 564 5.83 -22.75 38.83
CA ARG A 564 6.11 -22.42 37.43
C ARG A 564 6.64 -23.59 36.61
N ARG A 565 6.35 -23.55 35.31
CA ARG A 565 6.95 -24.40 34.27
C ARG A 565 7.53 -23.50 33.17
N ALA A 566 8.84 -23.55 32.94
CA ALA A 566 9.52 -22.63 32.02
C ALA A 566 9.31 -22.97 30.53
N ALA A 567 9.15 -24.25 30.20
CA ALA A 567 8.97 -24.72 28.82
C ALA A 567 7.89 -25.80 28.76
N SER A 568 7.14 -25.84 27.66
CA SER A 568 6.09 -26.84 27.45
C SER A 568 6.65 -28.26 27.53
N GLY A 569 5.97 -29.16 28.24
CA GLY A 569 6.38 -30.54 28.52
C GLY A 569 7.47 -30.69 29.59
N GLY A 570 8.03 -29.58 30.09
CA GLY A 570 9.03 -29.60 31.17
C GLY A 570 8.45 -29.85 32.56
N ALA A 571 9.32 -30.08 33.55
CA ALA A 571 8.92 -30.24 34.94
C ALA A 571 8.52 -28.90 35.59
N SER A 572 7.52 -28.94 36.47
CA SER A 572 7.19 -27.81 37.35
C SER A 572 8.17 -27.70 38.52
N VAL A 573 8.46 -26.47 38.93
CA VAL A 573 9.19 -26.14 40.16
C VAL A 573 8.38 -25.13 40.98
N SER A 574 8.66 -25.02 42.28
CA SER A 574 7.97 -24.06 43.13
C SER A 574 8.84 -23.45 44.23
N THR A 575 8.40 -22.31 44.75
CA THR A 575 8.95 -21.67 45.95
C THR A 575 7.78 -21.40 46.89
N SER A 576 7.83 -21.99 48.10
CA SER A 576 6.66 -22.07 48.99
C SER A 576 6.92 -21.45 50.34
N VAL A 577 5.86 -20.90 50.94
CA VAL A 577 5.83 -20.42 52.33
C VAL A 577 4.70 -21.14 53.06
N ALA A 578 5.05 -21.92 54.08
CA ALA A 578 4.10 -22.68 54.88
C ALA A 578 3.29 -21.80 55.85
N GLY A 579 2.20 -22.34 56.40
CA GLY A 579 1.41 -21.69 57.45
C GLY A 579 0.53 -20.52 56.99
N VAL A 580 0.46 -20.26 55.68
CA VAL A 580 -0.36 -19.18 55.11
C VAL A 580 -1.70 -19.74 54.60
N THR A 581 -2.82 -19.35 55.21
CA THR A 581 -4.17 -19.84 54.86
C THR A 581 -5.03 -18.75 54.21
N PRO A 582 -6.05 -19.11 53.40
CA PRO A 582 -7.07 -18.16 52.96
C PRO A 582 -7.76 -17.43 54.13
N PRO A 583 -8.28 -16.20 53.95
CA PRO A 583 -8.26 -15.44 52.70
C PRO A 583 -6.92 -14.75 52.44
N ARG A 584 -6.41 -14.77 51.20
CA ARG A 584 -5.15 -14.12 50.81
C ARG A 584 -5.20 -13.52 49.40
N TRP A 585 -4.46 -12.43 49.22
CA TRP A 585 -4.20 -11.88 47.89
C TRP A 585 -3.03 -12.63 47.26
N VAL A 586 -3.20 -13.00 45.99
CA VAL A 586 -2.20 -13.66 45.14
C VAL A 586 -2.08 -12.99 43.80
#